data_AF-A0A2E3G8M1-F1
#
_entry.id   AF-A0A2E3G8M1-F1
#
_cell.length_a   1.000
_cell.length_b   1.000
_cell.length_c   1.000
_cell.angle_alpha   90.00
_cell.angle_beta   90.00
_cell.angle_gamma   90.00
#
_symmetry.space_group_name_H-M   'P 1'
#
loop_
_entity.id
_entity.type
_entity.pdbx_description
1 polymer ?
#
loop_
_entity_poly.entity_id
_entity_poly.type
_entity_poly.pdbx_seq_one_letter_code
_entity_poly.pdbx_strand_id
1 'polypeptide(L)' 'YSHFKINLHAYECEIIRGVPVALSAIEIKWVFFDDLNQYAFPKATIKIFDWIAVKKKYSLEMDSK' A
#
# COMPACT_ATOMS: atom_id res chain seq x y z
N TYR A 1 15.00 6.39 10.02
CA TYR A 1 16.47 6.38 9.94
C TYR A 1 16.99 7.50 10.82
N SER A 2 17.90 7.19 11.75
CA SER A 2 18.50 8.17 12.65
C SER A 2 19.38 9.20 11.93
N HIS A 3 19.93 8.84 10.76
CA HIS A 3 20.90 9.66 10.02
C HIS A 3 20.39 10.18 8.66
N PHE A 4 19.17 9.84 8.27
CA PHE A 4 18.64 10.18 6.95
C PHE A 4 17.14 10.46 7.01
N LYS A 5 16.70 11.53 6.35
CA LYS A 5 15.28 11.87 6.22
C LYS A 5 14.86 11.60 4.79
N ILE A 6 13.69 10.96 4.65
CA ILE A 6 13.07 10.71 3.36
C ILE A 6 11.70 11.38 3.32
N ASN A 7 11.29 11.82 2.13
CA ASN A 7 9.91 12.11 1.81
C ASN A 7 9.37 10.92 1.02
N LEU A 8 8.24 10.36 1.46
CA LEU A 8 7.60 9.22 0.83
C LEU A 8 6.22 9.65 0.35
N HIS A 9 5.99 9.54 -0.95
CA HIS A 9 4.71 9.84 -1.59
C HIS A 9 4.10 8.53 -2.08
N ALA A 10 2.85 8.27 -1.69
CA ALA A 10 2.08 7.12 -2.13
C ALA A 10 0.96 7.58 -3.07
N TYR A 11 0.80 6.87 -4.18
CA TYR A 11 -0.25 7.12 -5.17
C TYR A 11 -1.12 5.88 -5.29
N GLU A 12 -2.43 6.08 -5.25
CA GLU A 12 -3.39 5.04 -5.56
C GLU A 12 -3.54 4.97 -7.09
N CYS A 13 -3.37 3.77 -7.63
CA CYS A 13 -3.34 3.55 -9.07
C CYS A 13 -4.15 2.31 -9.43
N GLU A 14 -4.71 2.34 -10.63
CA GLU A 14 -5.35 1.20 -11.26
C GLU A 14 -4.54 0.77 -12.47
N ILE A 15 -4.48 -0.54 -12.71
CA ILE A 15 -3.84 -1.06 -13.92
C ILE A 15 -4.82 -0.91 -15.07
N ILE A 16 -4.54 0.05 -15.95
CA ILE A 16 -5.36 0.29 -17.16
C ILE A 16 -5.05 -0.76 -18.25
N ARG A 17 -3.78 -1.19 -18.35
CA ARG A 17 -3.33 -2.14 -19.37
C ARG A 17 -2.04 -2.86 -18.96
N GLY A 18 -1.84 -4.06 -19.51
CA GLY A 18 -0.66 -4.88 -19.30
C GLY A 18 -0.72 -5.74 -18.04
N VAL A 19 0.34 -6.52 -17.80
CA VAL A 19 0.47 -7.39 -16.63
C VAL A 19 1.78 -7.03 -15.91
N PRO A 20 1.78 -6.83 -14.58
CA PRO A 20 3.01 -6.53 -13.83
C PRO A 20 4.03 -7.66 -13.94
N VAL A 21 5.30 -7.30 -14.12
CA VAL A 21 6.43 -8.24 -14.17
C VAL A 21 7.55 -7.73 -13.27
N ALA A 22 8.16 -8.64 -12.51
CA ALA A 22 9.28 -8.34 -11.64
C ALA A 22 10.56 -8.14 -12.49
N LEU A 23 10.87 -6.90 -12.87
CA LEU A 23 12.05 -6.60 -13.70
C LEU A 23 13.35 -6.58 -12.89
N SER A 24 13.30 -6.02 -11.68
CA SER A 24 14.44 -5.93 -10.74
C SER A 24 14.13 -6.49 -9.36
N ALA A 25 12.86 -6.71 -9.04
CA ALA A 25 12.41 -7.35 -7.82
C ALA A 25 12.54 -8.87 -7.93
N ILE A 26 12.57 -9.54 -6.77
CA ILE A 26 12.59 -11.01 -6.70
C ILE A 26 11.24 -11.58 -7.15
N GLU A 27 10.15 -10.97 -6.69
CA GLU A 27 8.78 -11.39 -7.02
C GLU A 27 7.79 -10.23 -6.93
N ILE A 28 6.60 -10.43 -7.52
CA ILE A 28 5.42 -9.57 -7.34
C ILE A 28 4.28 -10.44 -6.85
N LYS A 29 3.57 -9.97 -5.82
CA LYS A 29 2.42 -10.66 -5.26
C LYS A 29 1.23 -9.72 -5.09
N TRP A 30 0.07 -10.17 -5.56
CA TRP A 30 -1.20 -9.56 -5.22
C TRP A 30 -1.64 -10.08 -3.85
N VAL A 31 -1.92 -9.16 -2.92
CA VAL A 31 -2.30 -9.49 -1.54
C VAL A 31 -3.54 -8.71 -1.14
N PHE A 32 -4.38 -9.32 -0.32
CA PHE A 32 -5.44 -8.57 0.35
C PHE A 32 -4.84 -7.64 1.38
N PHE A 33 -5.53 -6.54 1.64
CA PHE A 33 -5.06 -5.53 2.58
C PHE A 33 -4.87 -6.10 4.00
N ASP A 34 -5.77 -6.98 4.43
CA ASP A 34 -5.73 -7.59 5.77
C ASP A 34 -4.57 -8.59 5.93
N ASP A 35 -4.01 -9.08 4.82
CA ASP A 35 -2.85 -9.98 4.80
C ASP A 35 -1.51 -9.24 4.86
N LEU A 36 -1.50 -7.89 4.79
CA LEU A 36 -0.26 -7.11 4.79
C LEU A 36 0.55 -7.31 6.08
N ASN A 37 -0.10 -7.67 7.20
CA ASN A 37 0.58 -7.98 8.46
C ASN A 37 1.47 -9.24 8.40
N GLN A 38 1.33 -10.07 7.37
CA GLN A 38 2.13 -11.28 7.15
C GLN A 38 3.50 -10.97 6.51
N TYR A 39 3.72 -9.72 6.08
CA TYR A 39 4.95 -9.31 5.39
C TYR A 39 5.69 -8.24 6.18
N ALA A 40 7.02 -8.34 6.20
CA ALA A 40 7.87 -7.36 6.87
C ALA A 40 8.00 -6.09 6.02
N PHE A 41 7.56 -4.96 6.56
CA PHE A 41 7.69 -3.64 5.92
C PHE A 41 8.48 -2.64 6.77
N PRO A 42 9.15 -1.67 6.13
CA PRO A 42 9.76 -0.56 6.86
C PRO A 42 8.74 0.29 7.63
N LYS A 43 9.22 0.86 8.74
CA LYS A 43 8.71 2.06 9.46
C LYS A 43 7.70 2.92 8.69
N ALA A 44 8.21 3.50 7.61
CA ALA A 44 7.53 4.53 6.84
C ALA A 44 6.39 3.97 5.99
N THR A 45 6.52 2.75 5.46
CA THR A 45 5.50 2.12 4.61
C THR A 45 4.25 1.76 5.42
N ILE A 46 4.42 1.31 6.67
CA ILE A 46 3.31 0.99 7.57
C ILE A 46 2.37 2.18 7.74
N LYS A 47 2.91 3.42 7.83
CA LYS A 47 2.11 4.64 7.95
C LYS A 47 1.18 4.89 6.74
N ILE A 48 1.56 4.41 5.55
CA ILE A 48 0.70 4.50 4.36
C ILE A 48 -0.50 3.55 4.53
N PHE A 49 -0.27 2.35 5.05
CA PHE A 49 -1.34 1.38 5.28
C PHE A 49 -2.36 1.89 6.30
N ASP A 50 -1.91 2.51 7.39
CA ASP A 50 -2.81 3.12 8.37
C ASP A 50 -3.78 4.13 7.70
N TRP A 51 -3.27 4.94 6.76
CA TRP A 51 -4.09 5.89 6.00
C TRP A 51 -5.09 5.20 5.05
N ILE A 52 -4.67 4.12 4.39
CA ILE A 52 -5.54 3.32 3.52
C ILE A 52 -6.68 2.68 4.33
N ALA A 53 -6.39 2.14 5.52
CA ALA A 53 -7.40 1.55 6.40
C ALA A 53 -8.46 2.58 6.80
N VAL A 54 -8.03 3.78 7.17
CA VAL A 54 -8.92 4.91 7.48
C VAL A 54 -9.77 5.28 6.26
N LYS A 55 -9.17 5.40 5.08
CA LYS A 55 -9.88 5.73 3.83
C LYS A 55 -10.96 4.68 3.50
N LYS A 56 -10.63 3.39 3.59
CA LYS A 56 -11.58 2.29 3.35
C LYS A 56 -12.82 2.40 4.25
N LYS A 57 -12.63 2.70 5.54
CA LYS A 57 -13.74 2.87 6.48
C LYS A 57 -14.69 3.99 6.03
N TYR A 58 -14.15 5.13 5.61
CA TYR A 58 -14.97 6.26 5.14
C TYR A 58 -15.70 5.98 3.83
N SER A 59 -15.09 5.25 2.90
CA SER A 59 -15.77 4.85 1.66
C SER A 59 -16.96 3.93 1.95
N LEU A 60 -16.79 2.94 2.83
CA LEU A 60 -17.85 2.01 3.21
C LEU A 60 -19.02 2.68 3.95
N GLU A 61 -18.75 3.69 4.78
CA GLU A 61 -19.77 4.47 5.49
C GLU A 61 -20.59 5.38 4.55
N MET A 62 -20.03 5.75 3.40
CA MET A 62 -20.65 6.66 2.42
C MET A 62 -21.48 5.91 1.37
N ASP A 63 -21.15 4.65 1.07
CA ASP A 63 -21.93 3.78 0.18
C ASP A 63 -23.14 3.14 0.87
N SER A 64 -23.24 3.21 2.20
CA SER A 64 -24.36 2.68 3.01
C SER A 64 -25.47 3.71 3.27
N LYS A 65 -25.42 4.88 2.64
CA LYS A 65 -26.35 6.01 2.84
C LYS A 65 -27.03 6.37 1.53
#